data_AF-A0A8T4Z4L9-F1
#
_entry.id   AF-A0A8T4Z4L9-F1
#
_cell.length_a   1.000
_cell.length_b   1.000
_cell.length_c   1.000
_cell.angle_alpha   90.00
_cell.angle_beta   90.00
_cell.angle_gamma   90.00
#
_symmetry.space_group_name_H-M   'P 1'
#
loop_
_entity.id
_entity.type
_entity.pdbx_description
1 polymer ?
#
loop_
_entity_poly.entity_id
_entity_poly.type
_entity_poly.pdbx_seq_one_letter_code
_entity_poly.pdbx_strand_id
1 'polypeptide(L)'
;MQFKFERYKGNPILKPISNHIWEALMVFNCATLLKDDRIHIVYRARGSKGGVSRLGYASSSDGFKIDERLSRPIFEAEPGNELECFGCEDPRLVEIGDRIYLTYTAYGRVPGMVPPYTSIQIGMTSISTSDFLNHKWSWGKRTYPF
;
A
#
# COMPACT_ATOMS: atom_id res chain seq x y z
N MET A 1 8.84 -8.06 33.46
CA MET A 1 8.55 -6.67 33.02
C MET A 1 7.17 -6.70 32.36
N GLN A 2 6.20 -5.91 32.82
CA GLN A 2 4.85 -5.87 32.24
C GLN A 2 4.71 -4.60 31.41
N PHE A 3 4.54 -4.73 30.10
CA PHE A 3 4.30 -3.58 29.22
C PHE A 3 2.82 -3.22 29.23
N LYS A 4 2.51 -1.93 29.44
CA LYS A 4 1.15 -1.38 29.34
C LYS A 4 1.12 -0.44 28.14
N PHE A 5 0.26 -0.74 27.18
CA PHE A 5 0.06 0.09 25.99
C PHE A 5 -1.15 1.03 26.21
N GLU A 6 -0.98 2.30 25.89
CA GLU A 6 -2.07 3.29 25.87
C GLU A 6 -2.40 3.63 24.40
N ARG A 7 -3.69 3.66 24.07
CA ARG A 7 -4.12 4.10 22.74
C ARG A 7 -3.98 5.61 22.65
N TYR A 8 -3.42 6.09 21.54
CA TYR A 8 -3.41 7.53 21.26
C TYR A 8 -4.83 8.10 21.26
N LYS A 9 -5.03 9.19 22.01
CA LYS A 9 -6.36 9.82 22.19
C LYS A 9 -6.91 10.44 20.90
N GLY A 10 -6.05 10.81 19.96
CA GLY A 10 -6.44 11.36 18.66
C GLY A 10 -6.79 10.33 17.60
N ASN A 11 -6.90 9.05 17.95
CA ASN A 11 -7.27 8.01 16.99
C ASN A 11 -8.69 8.19 16.40
N PRO A 12 -8.92 7.76 15.15
CA PRO A 12 -7.92 7.26 14.21
C PRO A 12 -7.20 8.41 13.47
N ILE A 13 -5.91 8.21 13.18
CA ILE A 13 -5.07 9.20 12.47
C ILE A 13 -5.32 9.22 10.95
N LEU A 14 -5.92 8.17 10.39
CA LEU A 14 -6.38 8.08 9.01
C LEU A 14 -7.82 7.56 8.98
N LYS A 15 -8.65 8.16 8.12
CA LYS A 15 -10.04 7.75 7.85
C LYS A 15 -10.29 7.70 6.33
N PRO A 16 -11.24 6.88 5.86
CA PRO A 16 -11.71 6.95 4.48
C PRO A 16 -12.18 8.37 4.12
N ILE A 17 -11.98 8.76 2.87
CA ILE A 17 -12.50 10.03 2.35
C ILE A 17 -13.55 9.68 1.30
N SER A 18 -14.81 10.01 1.56
CA SER A 18 -15.96 9.54 0.77
C SER A 18 -15.95 10.01 -0.69
N ASN A 19 -15.38 11.18 -0.97
CA ASN A 19 -15.26 11.72 -2.33
C ASN A 19 -14.04 11.14 -3.11
N HIS A 20 -13.13 10.44 -2.45
CA HIS A 20 -12.04 9.71 -3.09
C HIS A 20 -12.47 8.26 -3.32
N ILE A 21 -13.10 8.00 -4.48
CA ILE A 21 -13.73 6.70 -4.80
C ILE A 21 -12.81 5.49 -4.56
N TRP A 22 -11.49 5.64 -4.75
CA TRP A 22 -10.51 4.57 -4.58
C TRP A 22 -10.20 4.20 -3.11
N GLU A 23 -10.54 5.06 -2.16
CA GLU A 23 -10.30 4.88 -0.72
C GLU A 23 -11.54 5.12 0.16
N ALA A 24 -12.71 5.27 -0.47
CA ALA A 24 -13.93 5.71 0.18
C ALA A 24 -14.51 4.73 1.21
N LEU A 25 -14.16 3.44 1.16
CA LEU A 25 -14.72 2.45 2.09
C LEU A 25 -13.83 2.22 3.31
N MET A 26 -12.54 1.97 3.11
CA MET A 26 -11.62 1.57 4.18
C MET A 26 -10.20 2.04 3.90
N VAL A 27 -9.48 2.45 4.94
CA VAL A 27 -8.02 2.65 4.93
C VAL A 27 -7.40 1.98 6.15
N PHE A 28 -6.43 1.09 5.94
CA PHE A 28 -5.92 0.19 6.98
C PHE A 28 -4.62 -0.53 6.54
N ASN A 29 -4.10 -1.43 7.37
CA ASN A 29 -2.97 -2.32 7.10
C ASN A 29 -1.74 -1.63 6.47
N CYS A 30 -1.28 -0.54 7.07
CA CYS A 30 -0.16 0.23 6.53
C CYS A 30 1.21 -0.45 6.73
N ALA A 31 2.10 -0.23 5.77
CA ALA A 31 3.53 -0.25 5.97
C ALA A 31 4.02 1.14 6.40
N THR A 32 5.10 1.18 7.17
CA THR A 32 5.78 2.42 7.53
C THR A 32 7.28 2.31 7.29
N LEU A 33 7.90 3.44 6.94
CA LEU A 33 9.34 3.61 6.80
C LEU A 33 9.74 4.95 7.44
N LEU A 34 10.69 4.94 8.37
CA LEU A 34 11.28 6.16 8.92
C LEU A 34 12.51 6.53 8.08
N LYS A 35 12.46 7.68 7.41
CA LYS A 35 13.55 8.18 6.55
C LYS A 35 13.54 9.70 6.57
N ASP A 36 14.73 10.31 6.58
CA ASP A 36 14.91 11.78 6.58
C ASP A 36 14.02 12.49 7.62
N ASP A 37 14.04 11.97 8.86
CA ASP A 37 13.24 12.44 10.00
C ASP A 37 11.73 12.51 9.76
N ARG A 38 11.23 11.67 8.84
CA ARG A 38 9.82 11.58 8.46
C ARG A 38 9.35 10.13 8.43
N ILE A 39 8.14 9.91 8.92
CA ILE A 39 7.45 8.63 8.86
C ILE A 39 6.62 8.61 7.58
N HIS A 40 7.07 7.80 6.64
CA HIS A 40 6.36 7.51 5.40
C HIS A 40 5.41 6.35 5.63
N ILE A 41 4.15 6.52 5.24
CA ILE A 41 3.06 5.56 5.48
C ILE A 41 2.49 5.15 4.14
N VAL A 42 2.61 3.87 3.79
CA VAL A 42 1.94 3.29 2.63
C VAL A 42 0.79 2.44 3.13
N TYR A 43 -0.45 2.87 2.92
CA TYR A 43 -1.64 2.23 3.47
C TYR A 43 -2.45 1.51 2.40
N ARG A 44 -3.10 0.41 2.77
CA ARG A 44 -4.13 -0.20 1.93
C ARG A 44 -5.38 0.67 1.99
N ALA A 45 -5.97 0.90 0.84
CA ALA A 45 -7.26 1.53 0.68
C ALA A 45 -8.20 0.62 -0.10
N ARG A 46 -9.48 0.56 0.29
CA ARG A 46 -10.52 -0.15 -0.46
C ARG A 46 -11.51 0.85 -1.04
N GLY A 47 -11.66 0.81 -2.36
CA GLY A 47 -12.56 1.71 -3.07
C GLY A 47 -14.02 1.28 -3.06
N SER A 48 -14.93 2.22 -3.30
CA SER A 48 -16.37 1.95 -3.39
C SER A 48 -16.80 1.28 -4.70
N LYS A 49 -16.03 1.47 -5.77
CA LYS A 49 -16.28 0.83 -7.07
C LYS A 49 -15.55 -0.51 -7.17
N GLY A 50 -16.31 -1.61 -7.18
CA GLY A 50 -15.78 -2.97 -7.32
C GLY A 50 -14.99 -3.49 -6.10
N GLY A 51 -14.86 -2.70 -5.03
CA GLY A 51 -14.15 -3.12 -3.83
C GLY A 51 -12.65 -3.34 -4.02
N VAL A 52 -12.07 -2.84 -5.12
CA VAL A 52 -10.66 -3.05 -5.49
C VAL A 52 -9.74 -2.32 -4.52
N SER A 53 -8.77 -3.06 -3.97
CA SER A 53 -7.75 -2.50 -3.08
C SER A 53 -6.61 -1.86 -3.87
N ARG A 54 -6.15 -0.71 -3.38
CA ARG A 54 -4.97 0.02 -3.87
C ARG A 54 -4.12 0.48 -2.70
N LEU A 55 -2.90 0.93 -2.97
CA LEU A 55 -2.05 1.51 -1.93
C LEU A 55 -1.99 3.03 -2.08
N GLY A 56 -2.23 3.72 -0.96
CA GLY A 56 -2.09 5.16 -0.83
C GLY A 56 -0.84 5.54 -0.07
N TYR A 57 -0.48 6.82 -0.14
CA TYR A 57 0.63 7.40 0.61
C TYR A 57 0.15 8.51 1.55
N ALA A 58 0.73 8.51 2.75
CA ALA A 58 0.67 9.61 3.69
C ALA A 58 2.04 9.77 4.38
N SER A 59 2.30 10.94 4.97
CA SER A 59 3.51 11.16 5.76
C SER A 59 3.21 11.92 7.05
N SER A 60 4.06 11.71 8.06
CA SER A 60 3.94 12.30 9.38
C SER A 60 5.31 12.59 9.96
N SER A 61 5.44 13.73 10.65
CA SER A 61 6.64 14.11 11.40
C SER A 61 6.71 13.47 12.80
N ASP A 62 5.58 13.04 13.36
CA ASP A 62 5.50 12.56 14.75
C ASP A 62 4.84 11.18 14.91
N GLY A 63 4.24 10.63 13.84
CA GLY A 63 3.53 9.36 13.83
C GLY A 63 2.09 9.43 14.34
N PHE A 64 1.63 10.62 14.76
CA PHE A 64 0.31 10.85 15.34
C PHE A 64 -0.57 11.76 14.49
N LYS A 65 0.02 12.75 13.82
CA LYS A 65 -0.67 13.65 12.89
C LYS A 65 -0.19 13.41 11.47
N ILE A 66 -1.13 13.25 10.54
CA ILE A 66 -0.81 13.19 9.12
C ILE A 66 -0.56 14.61 8.60
N ASP A 67 0.66 14.85 8.14
CA ASP A 67 1.08 16.14 7.55
C ASP A 67 0.71 16.21 6.07
N GLU A 68 0.81 15.08 5.37
CA GLU A 68 0.55 14.96 3.94
C GLU A 68 -0.18 13.67 3.65
N ARG A 69 -1.13 13.71 2.70
CA ARG A 69 -1.78 12.55 2.12
C ARG A 69 -2.03 12.82 0.65
N LEU A 70 -1.57 11.93 -0.22
CA LEU A 70 -1.80 12.10 -1.65
C LEU A 70 -3.24 11.72 -2.02
N SER A 71 -3.81 12.45 -2.99
CA SER A 71 -5.20 12.27 -3.45
C SER A 71 -5.38 11.11 -4.43
N ARG A 72 -4.28 10.52 -4.90
CA ARG A 72 -4.24 9.40 -5.84
C ARG A 72 -3.48 8.22 -5.23
N PRO A 73 -3.83 6.98 -5.62
CA PRO A 73 -3.06 5.81 -5.22
C PRO A 73 -1.62 5.91 -5.77
N ILE A 74 -0.67 5.36 -5.03
CA ILE A 74 0.73 5.25 -5.43
C ILE A 74 1.06 3.88 -6.04
N PHE A 75 0.17 2.91 -5.87
CA PHE A 75 0.30 1.55 -6.39
C PHE A 75 -1.08 0.90 -6.56
N GLU A 76 -1.34 0.35 -7.75
CA GLU A 76 -2.55 -0.39 -8.08
C GLU A 76 -2.25 -1.47 -9.12
N ALA A 77 -3.23 -2.31 -9.46
CA ALA A 77 -3.05 -3.38 -10.44
C ALA A 77 -2.57 -2.84 -11.80
N GLU A 78 -1.60 -3.50 -12.41
CA GLU A 78 -1.20 -3.21 -13.78
C GLU A 78 -2.32 -3.59 -14.77
N PRO A 79 -2.56 -2.79 -15.83
CA PRO A 79 -3.52 -3.14 -16.87
C PRO A 79 -3.21 -4.52 -17.47
N GLY A 80 -4.20 -5.40 -17.46
CA GLY A 80 -4.07 -6.76 -18.01
C GLY A 80 -3.37 -7.76 -17.08
N ASN A 81 -2.92 -7.35 -15.89
CA ASN A 81 -2.31 -8.27 -14.94
C ASN A 81 -3.37 -9.06 -14.16
N GLU A 82 -3.60 -10.29 -14.59
CA GLU A 82 -4.61 -11.17 -13.98
C GLU A 82 -4.31 -11.50 -12.51
N LEU A 83 -3.03 -11.57 -12.10
CA LEU A 83 -2.62 -12.03 -10.78
C LEU A 83 -3.03 -11.08 -9.64
N GLU A 84 -3.30 -9.82 -9.97
CA GLU A 84 -3.61 -8.76 -9.01
C GLU A 84 -4.84 -7.93 -9.41
N CYS A 85 -5.59 -8.37 -10.42
CA CYS A 85 -6.71 -7.62 -11.00
C CYS A 85 -7.86 -7.31 -10.03
N PHE A 86 -7.91 -7.95 -8.86
CA PHE A 86 -8.88 -7.67 -7.80
C PHE A 86 -8.32 -6.79 -6.68
N GLY A 87 -7.00 -6.60 -6.60
CA GLY A 87 -6.39 -5.64 -5.69
C GLY A 87 -4.92 -5.88 -5.40
N CYS A 88 -4.24 -4.79 -5.03
CA CYS A 88 -2.94 -4.82 -4.38
C CYS A 88 -3.12 -4.43 -2.92
N GLU A 89 -2.74 -5.30 -1.99
CA GLU A 89 -3.15 -5.19 -0.59
C GLU A 89 -2.00 -5.34 0.40
N ASP A 90 -2.23 -4.87 1.64
CA ASP A 90 -1.42 -5.16 2.83
C ASP A 90 0.10 -4.99 2.64
N PRO A 91 0.56 -3.79 2.25
CA PRO A 91 1.95 -3.53 1.91
C PRO A 91 2.89 -3.81 3.08
N ARG A 92 4.13 -4.18 2.76
CA ARG A 92 5.29 -4.14 3.65
C ARG A 92 6.46 -3.50 2.91
N LEU A 93 7.22 -2.68 3.61
CA LEU A 93 8.37 -1.96 3.05
C LEU A 93 9.64 -2.36 3.79
N VAL A 94 10.71 -2.58 3.04
CA VAL A 94 12.06 -2.74 3.58
C VAL A 94 13.02 -1.96 2.68
N GLU A 95 13.83 -1.08 3.27
CA GLU A 95 14.93 -0.42 2.55
C GLU A 95 16.17 -1.32 2.57
N ILE A 96 16.76 -1.58 1.40
CA ILE A 96 18.03 -2.31 1.25
C ILE A 96 18.86 -1.55 0.23
N GLY A 97 19.99 -1.00 0.67
CA GLY A 97 20.83 -0.14 -0.18
C GLY A 97 20.11 1.15 -0.57
N ASP A 98 20.07 1.44 -1.86
CA ASP A 98 19.43 2.63 -2.45
C ASP A 98 17.98 2.35 -2.93
N ARG A 99 17.38 1.24 -2.48
CA ARG A 99 16.06 0.79 -2.92
C ARG A 99 15.14 0.45 -1.76
N ILE A 100 13.87 0.74 -1.96
CA ILE A 100 12.77 0.30 -1.10
C ILE A 100 12.05 -0.85 -1.82
N TYR A 101 12.01 -2.00 -1.15
CA TYR A 101 11.32 -3.19 -1.59
C TYR A 101 9.92 -3.20 -1.01
N LEU A 102 8.93 -3.38 -1.89
CA LEU A 102 7.53 -3.54 -1.53
C LEU A 102 7.17 -5.02 -1.71
N THR A 103 6.68 -5.63 -0.63
CA THR A 103 5.89 -6.86 -0.73
C THR A 103 4.43 -6.56 -0.45
N TYR A 104 3.53 -7.20 -1.17
CA TYR A 104 2.09 -6.94 -1.07
C TYR A 104 1.31 -8.21 -1.41
N THR A 105 0.04 -8.26 -1.00
CA THR A 105 -0.88 -9.30 -1.44
C THR A 105 -1.38 -8.94 -2.84
N ALA A 106 -1.05 -9.78 -3.82
CA ALA A 106 -1.63 -9.77 -5.15
C ALA A 106 -2.89 -10.62 -5.14
N TYR A 107 -4.05 -9.96 -5.23
CA TYR A 107 -5.35 -10.62 -5.28
C TYR A 107 -5.91 -10.57 -6.69
N GLY A 108 -6.13 -11.73 -7.31
CA GLY A 108 -6.52 -11.81 -8.71
C GLY A 108 -6.95 -13.20 -9.14
N ARG A 109 -6.50 -13.61 -10.31
CA ARG A 109 -6.82 -14.88 -10.96
C ARG A 109 -5.56 -15.65 -11.33
N VAL A 110 -5.69 -16.97 -11.45
CA VAL A 110 -4.65 -17.83 -12.03
C VAL A 110 -4.69 -17.69 -13.56
N PRO A 111 -3.61 -17.19 -14.20
CA PRO A 111 -3.59 -16.97 -15.65
C PRO A 111 -3.81 -18.27 -16.44
N GLY A 112 -4.60 -18.18 -17.51
CA GLY A 112 -4.79 -19.28 -18.46
C GLY A 112 -5.67 -20.44 -17.96
N MET A 113 -6.26 -20.37 -16.76
CA MET A 113 -7.19 -21.40 -16.30
C MET A 113 -8.62 -21.15 -16.79
N VAL A 114 -9.25 -22.24 -17.25
CA VAL A 114 -10.67 -22.28 -17.65
C VAL A 114 -11.35 -23.43 -16.91
N PRO A 115 -12.27 -23.16 -15.96
CA PRO A 115 -12.77 -21.85 -15.54
C PRO A 115 -11.72 -21.02 -14.78
N PRO A 116 -11.89 -19.69 -14.67
CA PRO A 116 -10.97 -18.84 -13.93
C PRO A 116 -11.01 -19.18 -12.43
N TYR A 117 -9.84 -19.40 -11.85
CA TYR A 117 -9.66 -19.58 -10.41
C TYR A 117 -9.07 -18.33 -9.79
N THR A 118 -9.50 -18.02 -8.57
CA THR A 118 -8.96 -16.93 -7.78
C THR A 118 -7.56 -17.27 -7.25
N SER A 119 -6.65 -16.29 -7.29
CA SER A 119 -5.32 -16.38 -6.69
C SER A 119 -5.16 -15.30 -5.62
N ILE A 120 -4.56 -15.68 -4.49
CA ILE A 120 -4.08 -14.76 -3.45
C ILE A 120 -2.64 -15.18 -3.19
N GLN A 121 -1.70 -14.29 -3.50
CA GLN A 121 -0.28 -14.60 -3.36
C GLN A 121 0.52 -13.34 -3.03
N ILE A 122 1.82 -13.52 -2.77
CA ILE A 122 2.73 -12.40 -2.58
C ILE A 122 3.16 -11.86 -3.95
N GLY A 123 3.01 -10.56 -4.15
CA GLY A 123 3.71 -9.81 -5.18
C GLY A 123 4.90 -9.06 -4.58
N MET A 124 5.94 -8.86 -5.38
CA MET A 124 7.13 -8.12 -5.01
C MET A 124 7.51 -7.13 -6.09
N THR A 125 7.88 -5.92 -5.71
CA THR A 125 8.52 -4.93 -6.58
C THR A 125 9.47 -4.06 -5.75
N SER A 126 10.13 -3.11 -6.38
CA SER A 126 10.98 -2.16 -5.67
C SER A 126 11.06 -0.82 -6.41
N ILE A 127 11.30 0.24 -5.67
CA ILE A 127 11.51 1.61 -6.17
C ILE A 127 12.85 2.14 -5.63
N SER A 128 13.49 3.09 -6.31
CA SER A 128 14.67 3.75 -5.72
C SER A 128 14.23 4.59 -4.51
N THR A 129 15.07 4.68 -3.47
CA THR A 129 14.78 5.52 -2.31
C THR A 129 14.58 6.97 -2.75
N SER A 130 15.39 7.46 -3.69
CA SER A 130 15.26 8.81 -4.24
C SER A 130 13.90 9.05 -4.91
N ASP A 131 13.44 8.12 -5.75
CA ASP A 131 12.15 8.27 -6.43
C ASP A 131 10.97 8.22 -5.45
N PHE A 132 11.04 7.35 -4.44
CA PHE A 132 10.02 7.27 -3.39
C PHE A 132 9.91 8.59 -2.61
N LEU A 133 11.04 9.16 -2.18
CA LEU A 133 11.08 10.43 -1.43
C LEU A 133 10.65 11.63 -2.28
N ASN A 134 10.86 11.58 -3.61
CA ASN A 134 10.46 12.63 -4.54
C ASN A 134 9.08 12.39 -5.18
N HIS A 135 8.29 11.44 -4.66
CA HIS A 135 6.95 11.08 -5.16
C HIS A 135 6.91 10.71 -6.65
N LYS A 136 7.99 10.13 -7.18
CA LYS A 136 8.10 9.59 -8.53
C LYS A 136 7.78 8.11 -8.51
N TRP A 137 6.50 7.73 -8.54
CA TRP A 137 6.02 6.35 -8.35
C TRP A 137 6.34 5.38 -9.52
N SER A 138 7.61 5.23 -9.86
CA SER A 138 8.15 4.36 -10.91
C SER A 138 8.57 3.02 -10.31
N TRP A 139 7.59 2.25 -9.84
CA TRP A 139 7.83 0.91 -9.32
C TRP A 139 8.44 0.01 -10.40
N GLY A 140 9.41 -0.81 -10.00
CA GLY A 140 10.05 -1.77 -10.89
C GLY A 140 9.12 -2.91 -11.30
N LYS A 141 9.69 -3.86 -12.05
CA LYS A 141 8.99 -5.07 -12.48
C LYS A 141 8.40 -5.83 -11.27
N ARG A 142 7.13 -6.22 -11.40
CA ARG A 142 6.45 -7.09 -10.43
C ARG A 142 6.91 -8.53 -10.60
N THR A 143 7.24 -9.16 -9.48
CA THR A 143 7.60 -10.58 -9.40
C THR A 143 6.60 -11.30 -8.50
N TYR A 144 6.17 -12.48 -8.91
CA TYR A 144 5.20 -13.33 -8.23
C TYR A 144 5.90 -14.68 -7.97
N PRO A 145 6.52 -14.87 -6.80
CA PRO A 145 7.41 -16.00 -6.55
C PRO A 145 6.68 -17.34 -6.31
N PHE A 146 5.34 -17.39 -6.36
CA PHE A 146 4.53 -18.56 -6.04
C PHE A 146 3.56 -18.94 -7.17
#